data_AF-A0A7S2E7E4-F1
#
_entry.id   AF-A0A7S2E7E4-F1
#
_cell.length_a   1.000
_cell.length_b   1.000
_cell.length_c   1.000
_cell.angle_alpha   90.00
_cell.angle_beta   90.00
_cell.angle_gamma   90.00
#
_symmetry.space_group_name_H-M   'P 1'
#
loop_
_entity.id
_entity.type
_entity.pdbx_description
1 polymer ?
#
loop_
_entity_poly.entity_id
_entity_poly.type
_entity_poly.pdbx_seq_one_letter_code
_entity_poly.pdbx_strand_id
1 'polypeptide(L)'
;QSSLRRSLSSLKFRIANNVADVTTPVQYSDTAVYWHIHKAGGTSMKRYYSCLDMVLSSHVGITEGHEHDKYLQVWTNKDGYRYVNVDTTKEIGILRAKSLKLAERHLANVVFVTYPALTTHIFQQQFKGRFFTMFRHPIERTVSEFYYRQVANWEPVAGVFNPNLAQQTIEEWLRD
;
A
#
# COMPACT_ATOMS: atom_id res chain seq x y z
N GLN A 1 -24.68 16.73 -6.89
CA GLN A 1 -24.98 15.27 -6.98
C GLN A 1 -24.51 14.60 -8.29
N SER A 2 -24.31 15.33 -9.40
CA SER A 2 -23.88 14.75 -10.70
C SER A 2 -22.41 14.29 -10.77
N SER A 3 -21.48 14.98 -10.08
CA SER A 3 -20.04 14.66 -10.06
C SER A 3 -19.72 13.34 -9.36
N LEU A 4 -20.32 13.10 -8.18
CA LEU A 4 -20.09 11.89 -7.39
C LEU A 4 -20.53 10.61 -8.15
N ARG A 5 -21.67 10.66 -8.85
CA ARG A 5 -22.15 9.55 -9.67
C ARG A 5 -21.21 9.22 -10.82
N ARG A 6 -20.66 10.23 -11.51
CA ARG A 6 -19.65 10.05 -12.57
C ARG A 6 -18.34 9.45 -12.05
N SER A 7 -17.90 9.87 -10.86
CA SER A 7 -16.72 9.30 -10.22
C SER A 7 -16.92 7.82 -9.87
N LEU A 8 -18.07 7.47 -9.29
CA LEU A 8 -18.40 6.08 -8.95
C LEU A 8 -18.56 5.19 -10.18
N SER A 9 -19.19 5.67 -11.27
CA SER A 9 -19.29 4.89 -12.51
C SER A 9 -17.91 4.63 -13.12
N SER A 10 -17.03 5.64 -13.10
CA SER A 10 -15.66 5.52 -13.57
C SER A 10 -14.84 4.52 -12.75
N LEU A 11 -15.01 4.50 -11.42
CA LEU A 11 -14.35 3.53 -10.56
C LEU A 11 -14.86 2.11 -10.79
N LYS A 12 -16.18 1.90 -10.87
CA LYS A 12 -16.77 0.59 -11.18
C LYS A 12 -16.23 0.03 -12.50
N PHE A 13 -16.17 0.88 -13.53
CA PHE A 13 -15.60 0.49 -14.82
C PHE A 13 -14.13 0.06 -14.70
N ARG A 14 -13.31 0.80 -13.94
CA ARG A 14 -11.90 0.42 -13.73
C ARG A 14 -11.74 -0.87 -12.94
N ILE A 15 -12.55 -1.09 -11.90
CA ILE A 15 -12.49 -2.33 -11.13
C ILE A 15 -12.80 -3.52 -12.06
N ALA A 16 -13.88 -3.43 -12.84
CA ALA A 16 -14.28 -4.51 -13.75
C ALA A 16 -13.19 -4.85 -14.80
N ASN A 17 -12.45 -3.85 -15.29
CA ASN A 17 -11.47 -4.05 -16.37
C ASN A 17 -10.04 -4.28 -15.88
N ASN A 18 -9.61 -3.64 -14.79
CA ASN A 18 -8.21 -3.58 -14.36
C ASN A 18 -7.92 -4.42 -13.11
N VAL A 19 -8.96 -4.94 -12.44
CA VAL A 19 -8.82 -5.76 -11.24
C VAL A 19 -9.30 -7.17 -11.55
N ALA A 20 -8.54 -8.17 -11.10
CA ALA A 20 -8.89 -9.57 -11.24
C ALA A 20 -9.87 -9.98 -10.13
N ASP A 21 -10.87 -10.78 -10.48
CA ASP A 21 -11.74 -11.42 -9.50
C ASP A 21 -10.93 -12.49 -8.75
N VAL A 22 -10.95 -12.47 -7.42
CA VAL A 22 -10.22 -13.41 -6.57
C VAL A 22 -10.77 -14.83 -6.65
N THR A 23 -12.00 -15.03 -7.13
CA THR A 23 -12.59 -16.37 -7.30
C THR A 23 -12.19 -17.05 -8.60
N THR A 24 -11.57 -16.33 -9.54
CA THR A 24 -11.08 -16.91 -10.81
C THR A 24 -9.62 -17.33 -10.69
N PRO A 25 -9.17 -18.33 -11.47
CA PRO A 25 -7.76 -18.74 -11.49
C PRO A 25 -6.80 -17.55 -11.67
N VAL A 26 -5.65 -17.62 -11.00
CA VAL A 26 -4.59 -16.61 -11.12
C VAL A 26 -3.96 -16.71 -12.50
N GLN A 27 -3.80 -15.57 -13.18
CA GLN A 27 -3.08 -15.49 -14.45
C GLN A 27 -1.64 -15.06 -14.21
N TYR A 28 -0.72 -15.47 -15.07
CA TYR A 28 0.70 -15.08 -14.98
C TYR A 28 0.89 -13.56 -15.08
N SER A 29 0.00 -12.87 -15.78
CA SER A 29 0.04 -11.41 -15.91
C SER A 29 -0.60 -10.66 -14.73
N ASP A 30 -1.23 -11.37 -13.78
CA ASP A 30 -1.78 -10.75 -12.59
C ASP A 30 -0.67 -10.31 -11.63
N THR A 31 -0.85 -9.16 -11.00
CA THR A 31 0.04 -8.69 -9.92
C THR A 31 -0.70 -8.75 -8.59
N ALA A 32 -0.08 -9.35 -7.57
CA ALA A 32 -0.66 -9.36 -6.23
C ALA A 32 -0.62 -7.95 -5.63
N VAL A 33 -1.76 -7.48 -5.10
CA VAL A 33 -1.90 -6.13 -4.53
C VAL A 33 -2.36 -6.24 -3.09
N TYR A 34 -1.47 -5.91 -2.16
CA TYR A 34 -1.80 -5.87 -0.76
C TYR A 34 -2.38 -4.49 -0.41
N TRP A 35 -3.69 -4.43 -0.17
CA TRP A 35 -4.30 -3.24 0.40
C TRP A 35 -3.96 -3.16 1.88
N HIS A 36 -3.09 -2.21 2.21
CA HIS A 36 -2.58 -2.00 3.55
C HIS A 36 -3.57 -1.19 4.40
N ILE A 37 -4.12 -1.83 5.42
CA ILE A 37 -4.85 -1.19 6.50
C ILE A 37 -3.90 -1.04 7.69
N HIS A 38 -3.75 0.19 8.19
CA HIS A 38 -2.85 0.47 9.30
C HIS A 38 -3.28 -0.32 10.57
N LYS A 39 -2.27 -0.81 11.32
CA LYS A 39 -2.43 -1.69 12.49
C LYS A 39 -3.16 -3.02 12.24
N ALA A 40 -3.27 -3.45 10.98
CA ALA A 40 -3.83 -4.74 10.60
C ALA A 40 -2.77 -5.71 10.03
N GLY A 41 -1.51 -5.60 10.47
CA GLY A 41 -0.45 -6.57 10.15
C GLY A 41 0.33 -6.34 8.84
N GLY A 42 0.26 -5.13 8.26
CA GLY A 42 1.00 -4.83 7.03
C GLY A 42 2.53 -4.98 7.13
N THR A 43 3.13 -4.63 8.26
CA THR A 43 4.57 -4.86 8.49
C THR A 43 4.91 -6.34 8.51
N SER A 44 4.05 -7.18 9.11
CA SER A 44 4.22 -8.63 9.09
C SER A 44 4.14 -9.18 7.67
N MET A 45 3.19 -8.70 6.86
CA MET A 45 3.08 -9.13 5.45
C MET A 45 4.28 -8.71 4.61
N LYS A 46 4.79 -7.48 4.78
CA LYS A 46 6.02 -7.04 4.08
C LYS A 46 7.19 -7.96 4.43
N ARG A 47 7.42 -8.21 5.73
CA ARG A 47 8.49 -9.10 6.19
C ARG A 47 8.32 -10.52 5.65
N TYR A 48 7.11 -11.07 5.70
CA TYR A 48 6.81 -12.40 5.18
C TYR A 48 7.19 -12.53 3.70
N TYR A 49 6.73 -11.62 2.84
CA TYR A 49 7.07 -11.67 1.42
C TYR A 49 8.54 -11.39 1.13
N SER A 50 9.17 -10.49 1.88
CA SER A 50 10.62 -10.28 1.79
C SER A 50 11.42 -11.53 2.17
N CYS A 51 10.99 -12.29 3.17
CA CYS A 51 11.60 -13.58 3.53
C CYS A 51 11.44 -14.66 2.45
N LEU A 52 10.38 -14.57 1.63
CA LEU A 52 10.18 -15.42 0.45
C LEU A 52 10.97 -14.93 -0.78
N ASP A 53 11.89 -13.97 -0.59
CA ASP A 53 12.65 -13.31 -1.66
C ASP A 53 11.76 -12.69 -2.75
N MET A 54 10.54 -12.26 -2.39
CA MET A 54 9.68 -11.57 -3.35
C MET A 54 10.08 -10.10 -3.49
N VAL A 55 10.01 -9.59 -4.73
CA VAL A 55 10.23 -8.17 -5.02
C VAL A 55 8.97 -7.38 -4.68
N LEU A 56 9.10 -6.39 -3.80
CA LEU A 56 7.97 -5.60 -3.32
C LEU A 56 7.96 -4.19 -3.90
N SER A 57 6.79 -3.59 -4.11
CA SER A 57 6.64 -2.14 -4.21
C SER A 57 6.00 -1.61 -2.93
N SER A 58 6.66 -0.67 -2.26
CA SER A 58 6.16 0.00 -1.04
C SER A 58 6.96 1.28 -0.77
N HIS A 59 6.66 2.01 0.31
CA HIS A 59 7.47 3.15 0.78
C HIS A 59 8.97 2.89 0.91
N VAL A 60 9.40 1.65 1.17
CA VAL A 60 10.83 1.30 1.24
C VAL A 60 11.50 1.49 -0.11
N GLY A 61 10.78 1.28 -1.22
CA GLY A 61 11.33 1.30 -2.57
C GLY A 61 12.00 2.62 -2.96
N ILE A 62 11.62 3.74 -2.35
CA ILE A 62 12.23 5.06 -2.63
C ILE A 62 13.27 5.47 -1.58
N THR A 63 13.59 4.61 -0.63
CA THR A 63 14.65 4.88 0.36
C THR A 63 16.03 4.73 -0.28
N GLU A 64 17.08 5.09 0.45
CA GLU A 64 18.47 4.94 0.00
C GLU A 64 18.82 5.69 -1.31
N GLY A 65 18.12 6.79 -1.62
CA GLY A 65 18.41 7.65 -2.77
C GLY A 65 17.67 7.27 -4.05
N HIS A 66 16.77 6.29 -3.99
CA HIS A 66 16.03 5.77 -5.15
C HIS A 66 14.79 6.59 -5.53
N GLU A 67 14.46 7.66 -4.79
CA GLU A 67 13.29 8.51 -5.05
C GLU A 67 13.36 9.28 -6.38
N HIS A 68 14.57 9.54 -6.87
CA HIS A 68 14.82 10.33 -8.08
C HIS A 68 15.25 9.50 -9.30
N ASP A 69 15.26 8.17 -9.17
CA ASP A 69 15.57 7.29 -10.27
C ASP A 69 14.63 7.53 -11.47
N LYS A 70 15.21 7.61 -12.67
CA LYS A 70 14.46 7.92 -13.90
C LYS A 70 13.59 6.77 -14.40
N TYR A 71 13.99 5.53 -14.11
CA TYR A 71 13.34 4.33 -14.62
C TYR A 71 12.99 3.38 -13.48
N LEU A 72 12.01 2.49 -13.69
CA LEU A 72 11.73 1.44 -12.74
C LEU A 72 12.83 0.38 -12.78
N GLN A 73 13.39 0.06 -11.62
CA GLN A 73 14.36 -1.00 -11.44
C GLN A 73 14.18 -1.68 -10.09
N VAL A 74 14.64 -2.93 -10.01
CA VAL A 74 14.74 -3.67 -8.75
C VAL A 74 16.07 -3.35 -8.11
N TRP A 75 16.06 -3.07 -6.81
CA TRP A 75 17.25 -2.87 -6.00
C TRP A 75 17.11 -3.64 -4.69
N THR A 76 18.24 -3.86 -4.02
CA THR A 76 18.32 -4.64 -2.77
C THR A 76 18.73 -3.71 -1.64
N ASN A 77 17.95 -3.69 -0.57
CA ASN A 77 18.27 -2.88 0.60
C ASN A 77 19.39 -3.51 1.45
N LYS A 78 19.82 -2.80 2.49
CA LYS A 78 20.87 -3.27 3.42
C LYS A 78 20.55 -4.60 4.12
N ASP A 79 19.27 -4.95 4.24
CA ASP A 79 18.82 -6.21 4.85
C ASP A 79 18.73 -7.37 3.83
N GLY A 80 19.09 -7.15 2.56
CA GLY A 80 19.02 -8.16 1.51
C GLY A 80 17.64 -8.30 0.86
N TYR A 81 16.68 -7.43 1.17
CA TYR A 81 15.33 -7.48 0.61
C TYR A 81 15.21 -6.67 -0.67
N ARG A 82 14.43 -7.20 -1.63
CA ARG A 82 14.30 -6.62 -2.98
C ARG A 82 13.07 -5.74 -3.11
N TYR A 83 13.25 -4.55 -3.67
CA TYR A 83 12.19 -3.59 -3.91
C TYR A 83 12.24 -3.02 -5.32
N VAL A 84 11.08 -2.71 -5.87
CA VAL A 84 10.99 -1.79 -7.01
C VAL A 84 11.09 -0.37 -6.50
N ASN A 85 11.87 0.47 -7.17
CA ASN A 85 12.09 1.89 -6.84
C ASN A 85 10.89 2.81 -7.06
N VAL A 86 9.77 2.51 -6.40
CA VAL A 86 8.54 3.30 -6.43
C VAL A 86 7.70 3.08 -5.19
N ASP A 87 7.23 4.19 -4.60
CA ASP A 87 6.38 4.19 -3.41
C ASP A 87 4.89 4.16 -3.80
N THR A 88 4.31 2.97 -3.88
CA THR A 88 2.88 2.80 -4.17
C THR A 88 1.96 3.01 -2.95
N THR A 89 2.51 3.44 -1.81
CA THR A 89 1.72 3.79 -0.60
C THR A 89 1.27 5.25 -0.57
N LYS A 90 1.81 6.09 -1.48
CA LYS A 90 1.46 7.51 -1.66
C LYS A 90 0.81 7.76 -3.02
N GLU A 91 -0.06 8.76 -3.12
CA GLU A 91 -0.73 9.11 -4.38
C GLU A 91 0.26 9.45 -5.50
N ILE A 92 1.26 10.29 -5.22
CA ILE A 92 2.27 10.68 -6.22
C ILE A 92 3.06 9.48 -6.74
N GLY A 93 3.38 8.52 -5.88
CA GLY A 93 4.10 7.32 -6.30
C GLY A 93 3.21 6.31 -7.03
N ILE A 94 1.90 6.26 -6.74
CA ILE A 94 0.92 5.53 -7.57
C ILE A 94 0.86 6.12 -8.98
N LEU A 95 0.82 7.45 -9.10
CA LEU A 95 0.82 8.12 -10.41
C LEU A 95 2.14 7.89 -11.18
N ARG A 96 3.29 7.89 -10.48
CA ARG A 96 4.59 7.52 -11.08
C ARG A 96 4.61 6.05 -11.51
N ALA A 97 4.11 5.13 -10.69
CA ALA A 97 4.03 3.71 -11.04
C ALA A 97 3.19 3.49 -12.30
N LYS A 98 2.08 4.23 -12.45
CA LYS A 98 1.29 4.24 -13.67
C LYS A 98 2.08 4.78 -14.86
N SER A 99 2.70 5.96 -14.74
CA SER A 99 3.40 6.59 -15.87
C SER A 99 4.58 5.76 -16.37
N LEU A 100 5.25 5.05 -15.46
CA LEU A 100 6.35 4.14 -15.77
C LEU A 100 5.90 2.69 -16.04
N LYS A 101 4.59 2.45 -16.11
CA LYS A 101 3.98 1.17 -16.50
C LYS A 101 4.39 -0.01 -15.60
N LEU A 102 4.36 0.18 -14.28
CA LEU A 102 4.77 -0.82 -13.29
C LEU A 102 4.16 -2.21 -13.53
N ALA A 103 2.86 -2.29 -13.83
CA ALA A 103 2.17 -3.56 -14.07
C ALA A 103 2.68 -4.27 -15.34
N GLU A 104 2.90 -3.54 -16.44
CA GLU A 104 3.38 -4.10 -17.71
C GLU A 104 4.83 -4.62 -17.59
N ARG A 105 5.62 -4.06 -16.67
CA ARG A 105 7.04 -4.39 -16.51
C ARG A 105 7.27 -5.65 -15.68
N HIS A 106 6.27 -6.15 -14.96
CA HIS A 106 6.36 -7.34 -14.10
C HIS A 106 7.54 -7.33 -13.09
N LEU A 107 7.93 -6.14 -12.62
CA LEU A 107 9.07 -5.99 -11.70
C LEU A 107 8.72 -6.32 -10.25
N ALA A 108 7.48 -6.09 -9.83
CA ALA A 108 7.02 -6.36 -8.47
C ALA A 108 6.20 -7.65 -8.43
N ASN A 109 6.52 -8.54 -7.49
CA ASN A 109 5.65 -9.68 -7.17
C ASN A 109 4.45 -9.24 -6.33
N VAL A 110 4.65 -8.29 -5.40
CA VAL A 110 3.58 -7.75 -4.53
C VAL A 110 3.65 -6.23 -4.46
N VAL A 111 2.52 -5.57 -4.68
CA VAL A 111 2.38 -4.10 -4.59
C VAL A 111 1.61 -3.72 -3.33
N PHE A 112 2.24 -2.99 -2.41
CA PHE A 112 1.61 -2.52 -1.17
C PHE A 112 1.01 -1.14 -1.35
N VAL A 113 -0.30 -1.00 -1.07
CA VAL A 113 -1.03 0.24 -1.35
C VAL A 113 -1.92 0.70 -0.21
N THR A 114 -2.06 2.01 -0.05
CA THR A 114 -2.98 2.62 0.93
C THR A 114 -4.27 3.13 0.25
N TYR A 115 -4.19 3.49 -1.04
CA TYR A 115 -5.28 4.11 -1.81
C TYR A 115 -5.82 3.17 -2.90
N PRO A 116 -6.57 2.11 -2.56
CA PRO A 116 -6.91 1.03 -3.49
C PRO A 116 -7.65 1.51 -4.74
N ALA A 117 -8.55 2.49 -4.61
CA ALA A 117 -9.28 3.05 -5.74
C ALA A 117 -8.35 3.75 -6.75
N LEU A 118 -7.37 4.52 -6.27
CA LEU A 118 -6.38 5.21 -7.12
C LEU A 118 -5.40 4.19 -7.74
N THR A 119 -5.00 3.18 -6.98
CA THR A 119 -4.11 2.11 -7.44
C THR A 119 -4.65 1.38 -8.67
N THR A 120 -5.98 1.31 -8.87
CA THR A 120 -6.57 0.71 -10.10
C THR A 120 -6.05 1.34 -11.40
N HIS A 121 -5.50 2.55 -11.35
CA HIS A 121 -4.90 3.20 -12.50
C HIS A 121 -3.53 2.65 -12.92
N ILE A 122 -2.84 1.88 -12.06
CA ILE A 122 -1.57 1.22 -12.39
C ILE A 122 -1.82 0.05 -13.35
N PHE A 123 -2.96 -0.60 -13.23
CA PHE A 123 -3.31 -1.85 -13.91
C PHE A 123 -4.12 -1.63 -15.18
N GLN A 124 -4.15 -2.64 -16.03
CA GLN A 124 -4.85 -2.65 -17.32
C GLN A 124 -5.52 -4.01 -17.55
N GLN A 125 -6.31 -4.14 -18.60
CA GLN A 125 -7.04 -5.38 -18.90
C GLN A 125 -6.12 -6.60 -19.07
N GLN A 126 -4.93 -6.40 -19.63
CA GLN A 126 -3.90 -7.43 -19.84
C GLN A 126 -3.06 -7.70 -18.58
N PHE A 127 -2.94 -6.72 -17.68
CA PHE A 127 -2.08 -6.73 -16.49
C PHE A 127 -2.89 -6.32 -15.27
N LYS A 128 -3.68 -7.25 -14.74
CA LYS A 128 -4.65 -6.93 -13.69
C LYS A 128 -4.02 -6.94 -12.30
N GLY A 129 -4.54 -6.09 -11.42
CA GLY A 129 -4.24 -6.17 -10.00
C GLY A 129 -5.15 -7.18 -9.32
N ARG A 130 -4.62 -8.07 -8.48
CA ARG A 130 -5.40 -8.99 -7.65
C ARG A 130 -5.30 -8.56 -6.20
N PHE A 131 -6.36 -7.94 -5.70
CA PHE A 131 -6.36 -7.30 -4.38
C PHE A 131 -6.65 -8.31 -3.29
N PHE A 132 -5.87 -8.22 -2.22
CA PHE A 132 -6.11 -8.92 -0.96
C PHE A 132 -5.68 -8.03 0.20
N THR A 133 -6.13 -8.36 1.41
CA THR A 133 -5.85 -7.56 2.60
C THR A 133 -5.99 -8.43 3.84
N MET A 134 -5.52 -7.91 4.96
CA MET A 134 -5.82 -8.45 6.28
C MET A 134 -6.66 -7.45 7.05
N PHE A 135 -7.73 -7.95 7.66
CA PHE A 135 -8.53 -7.18 8.59
C PHE A 135 -8.13 -7.53 10.02
N ARG A 136 -8.31 -6.56 10.90
CA ARG A 136 -8.22 -6.75 12.34
C ARG A 136 -9.54 -6.29 12.96
N HIS A 137 -9.91 -6.88 14.08
CA HIS A 137 -11.05 -6.43 14.87
C HIS A 137 -10.99 -4.90 15.06
N PRO A 138 -12.06 -4.14 14.71
CA PRO A 138 -11.99 -2.69 14.62
C PRO A 138 -11.62 -2.04 15.96
N ILE A 139 -12.13 -2.58 17.08
CA ILE A 139 -11.80 -2.06 18.41
C ILE A 139 -10.31 -2.25 18.69
N GLU A 140 -9.76 -3.45 18.49
CA GLU A 140 -8.34 -3.69 18.75
C GLU A 140 -7.42 -2.88 17.83
N ARG A 141 -7.83 -2.68 16.58
CA ARG A 141 -7.09 -1.84 15.62
C ARG A 141 -7.01 -0.41 16.15
N THR A 142 -8.12 0.14 16.62
CA THR A 142 -8.21 1.48 17.20
C THR A 142 -7.39 1.60 18.49
N VAL A 143 -7.51 0.62 19.40
CA VAL A 143 -6.69 0.56 20.64
C VAL A 143 -5.20 0.52 20.29
N SER A 144 -4.82 -0.29 19.29
CA SER A 144 -3.43 -0.41 18.85
C SER A 144 -2.92 0.86 18.17
N GLU A 145 -3.79 1.59 17.47
CA GLU A 145 -3.48 2.91 16.90
C GLU A 145 -3.19 3.92 18.01
N PHE A 146 -4.08 4.00 19.01
CA PHE A 146 -3.96 4.91 20.14
C PHE A 146 -2.58 4.81 20.79
N TYR A 147 -2.21 3.61 21.27
CA TYR A 147 -0.91 3.40 21.91
C TYR A 147 0.28 3.58 20.97
N TYR A 148 0.14 3.24 19.69
CA TYR A 148 1.23 3.43 18.73
C TYR A 148 1.55 4.92 18.52
N ARG A 149 0.52 5.76 18.41
CA ARG A 149 0.68 7.22 18.28
C ARG A 149 1.31 7.88 19.51
N GLN A 150 1.28 7.23 20.68
CA GLN A 150 1.97 7.70 21.88
C GLN A 150 3.49 7.48 21.85
N VAL A 151 4.01 6.62 20.97
CA VAL A 151 5.44 6.22 21.02
C VAL A 151 6.19 6.40 19.70
N ALA A 152 5.49 6.50 18.57
CA ALA A 152 6.07 6.48 17.22
C ALA A 152 6.84 7.76 16.81
N ASN A 153 7.73 8.26 17.67
CA ASN A 153 8.51 9.49 17.46
C ASN A 153 9.60 9.38 16.38
N TRP A 154 9.92 8.15 15.95
CA TRP A 154 10.89 7.86 14.89
C TRP A 154 10.28 7.89 13.48
N GLU A 155 8.95 7.94 13.36
CA GLU A 155 8.28 7.97 12.06
C GLU A 155 8.48 9.35 11.41
N PRO A 156 8.92 9.42 10.15
CA PRO A 156 9.23 10.69 9.49
C PRO A 156 7.97 11.50 9.12
N VAL A 157 6.78 10.94 9.33
CA VAL A 157 5.51 11.55 8.96
C VAL A 157 4.95 12.36 10.13
N ALA A 158 4.83 13.68 9.93
CA ALA A 158 4.22 14.57 10.90
C ALA A 158 2.79 14.12 11.26
N GLY A 159 2.50 14.09 12.57
CA GLY A 159 1.17 13.73 13.11
C GLY A 159 0.96 12.24 13.42
N VAL A 160 1.93 11.36 13.10
CA VAL A 160 1.91 9.96 13.53
C VAL A 160 2.14 9.88 15.05
N PHE A 161 3.24 10.44 15.55
CA PHE A 161 3.40 10.70 16.97
C PHE A 161 2.50 11.86 17.43
N ASN A 162 1.78 11.67 18.53
CA ASN A 162 0.97 12.70 19.16
C ASN A 162 1.32 12.81 20.66
N PRO A 163 2.06 13.85 21.08
CA PRO A 163 2.47 14.01 22.46
C PRO A 163 1.30 14.22 23.43
N ASN A 164 0.16 14.75 22.95
CA ASN A 164 -1.02 14.92 23.79
C ASN A 164 -1.63 13.56 24.15
N LEU A 165 -1.67 12.62 23.18
CA LEU A 165 -2.14 11.25 23.46
C LEU A 165 -1.21 10.54 24.44
N ALA A 166 0.09 10.83 24.44
CA ALA A 166 1.05 10.20 25.34
C ALA A 166 0.81 10.52 26.82
N GLN A 167 0.04 11.57 27.12
CA GLN A 167 -0.36 11.97 28.47
C GLN A 167 -1.78 11.50 28.83
N GLN A 168 -2.51 10.87 27.91
CA GLN A 168 -3.88 10.40 28.11
C GLN A 168 -3.93 8.89 28.31
N THR A 169 -4.84 8.45 29.18
CA THR A 169 -5.32 7.07 29.24
C THR A 169 -6.28 6.78 28.08
N ILE A 170 -6.55 5.51 27.81
CA ILE A 170 -7.50 5.14 26.76
C ILE A 170 -8.93 5.52 27.14
N GLU A 171 -9.28 5.47 28.42
CA GLU A 171 -10.58 5.86 28.96
C GLU A 171 -10.84 7.36 28.80
N GLU A 172 -9.82 8.20 29.00
CA GLU A 172 -9.91 9.64 28.76
C GLU A 172 -10.10 9.94 27.28
N TRP A 173 -9.30 9.32 26.41
CA TRP A 173 -9.39 9.50 24.97
C TRP A 173 -10.74 9.07 24.38
N LEU A 174 -11.40 8.07 24.96
CA LEU A 174 -12.73 7.63 24.53
C LEU A 174 -13.86 8.58 24.95
N ARG A 175 -13.61 9.53 25.85
CA ARG A 175 -14.60 10.50 26.35
C ARG A 175 -14.53 11.86 25.63
N ASP A 176 -13.41 12.15 24.97
CA ASP A 176 -13.16 13.34 24.15
C ASP A 176 -13.76 13.20 22.74
#